data_AF-A0A4Z0YLD2-F1
#
_entry.id   AF-A0A4Z0YLD2-F1
#
_cell.length_a   1.000
_cell.length_b   1.000
_cell.length_c   1.000
_cell.angle_alpha   90.00
_cell.angle_beta   90.00
_cell.angle_gamma   90.00
#
_symmetry.space_group_name_H-M   'P 1'
#
loop_
_entity.id
_entity.type
_entity.pdbx_description
1 polymer ?
#
loop_
_entity_poly.entity_id
_entity_poly.type
_entity_poly.pdbx_seq_one_letter_code
_entity_poly.pdbx_strand_id
1 'polypeptide(L)'
;MKPRRFHGLQRPKLRQSWNKYNLYNIARARDPRIGTDDIATFFQQKWRAKGLLRTYHGEHIVERKWERMFNRRLLSVVDMDTKYMAQNDGSELAAGRGSGTDQPPRWDRKSANPRSVTPYMQMTFAPMERRLDIAVFRAMFASSARQARQFCVHGAVKVNGKVRILTRYYRQVPYPAYRLNPGDMFQVDPERVLYATGLPKLSPKDPKQPSTLAGEDEVAEEALEEEAESATEEESEVQAAKAEQDPDTTDAPEAAPVNMKPTRKQIQDLTAQAKAILSEKPLSPAQKKGLRKFIQNAKPLLSRAGRPNASPTEITDELSTLVAELDLGVGGDDKASSGGAVSSDPMASLSDSELKSLEERMEELMDEEEDNPHDPSKPYVTPWRPRNYMAPFAFIPQYLEVHQNICSAVYLRHPVVRKGAAEVPTPYPIGTSQLAFNWYLRRR
;
A
#
# COMPACT_ATOMS: atom_id res chain seq x y z
N MET A 1 17.10 0.77 -14.36
CA MET A 1 17.04 -0.72 -14.43
C MET A 1 15.58 -1.12 -14.24
N LYS A 2 14.93 -1.90 -15.12
CA LYS A 2 13.50 -2.23 -14.91
C LYS A 2 13.34 -2.95 -13.56
N PRO A 3 12.51 -2.46 -12.62
CA PRO A 3 12.36 -3.10 -11.33
C PRO A 3 11.80 -4.50 -11.52
N ARG A 4 12.35 -5.47 -10.77
CA ARG A 4 11.77 -6.81 -10.74
C ARG A 4 10.40 -6.71 -10.07
N ARG A 5 9.34 -7.17 -10.76
CA ARG A 5 7.98 -7.24 -10.23
C ARG A 5 7.96 -7.78 -8.79
N PHE A 6 7.50 -6.97 -7.86
CA PHE A 6 7.55 -7.26 -6.43
C PHE A 6 6.51 -8.33 -6.04
N HIS A 7 5.29 -8.24 -6.58
CA HIS A 7 4.19 -9.21 -6.44
C HIS A 7 3.98 -10.03 -7.72
N GLY A 8 4.96 -10.86 -8.09
CA GLY A 8 4.82 -11.75 -9.24
C GLY A 8 3.80 -12.88 -9.03
N LEU A 9 2.90 -13.10 -9.99
CA LEU A 9 1.88 -14.16 -9.95
C LEU A 9 2.39 -15.53 -10.44
N GLN A 10 3.30 -15.56 -11.41
CA GLN A 10 3.83 -16.81 -11.97
C GLN A 10 4.68 -17.60 -10.96
N ARG A 11 5.43 -16.87 -10.13
CA ARG A 11 6.22 -17.42 -9.02
C ARG A 11 5.76 -16.71 -7.75
N PRO A 12 4.67 -17.18 -7.12
CA PRO A 12 4.05 -16.48 -6.01
C PRO A 12 5.04 -16.40 -4.85
N LYS A 13 5.26 -15.19 -4.36
CA LYS A 13 6.05 -14.90 -3.16
C LYS A 13 5.14 -14.21 -2.18
N LEU A 14 5.06 -14.76 -0.96
CA LEU A 14 4.26 -14.19 0.10
C LEU A 14 5.04 -13.07 0.76
N ARG A 15 4.43 -11.89 0.89
CA ARG A 15 5.06 -10.68 1.43
C ARG A 15 4.31 -10.16 2.66
N GLN A 16 4.97 -9.31 3.44
CA GLN A 16 4.37 -8.53 4.51
C GLN A 16 3.76 -7.24 3.95
N SER A 17 2.63 -7.36 3.24
CA SER A 17 1.92 -6.25 2.59
C SER A 17 0.43 -6.56 2.39
N TRP A 18 -0.46 -5.58 2.49
CA TRP A 18 -1.91 -5.75 2.25
C TRP A 18 -2.33 -5.54 0.78
N ASN A 19 -1.43 -5.87 -0.15
CA ASN A 19 -1.69 -5.75 -1.59
C ASN A 19 -2.66 -6.84 -2.08
N LYS A 20 -3.56 -6.51 -3.01
CA LYS A 20 -4.49 -7.45 -3.69
C LYS A 20 -3.77 -8.66 -4.30
N TYR A 21 -2.62 -8.47 -4.96
CA TYR A 21 -1.82 -9.57 -5.51
C TYR A 21 -1.20 -10.46 -4.45
N ASN A 22 -0.80 -9.86 -3.31
CA ASN A 22 -0.28 -10.64 -2.19
C ASN A 22 -1.39 -11.48 -1.55
N LEU A 23 -2.57 -10.90 -1.37
CA LEU A 23 -3.74 -11.62 -0.87
C LEU A 23 -4.09 -12.80 -1.77
N TYR A 24 -4.14 -12.59 -3.08
CA TYR A 24 -4.36 -13.66 -4.05
C TYR A 24 -3.30 -14.76 -3.94
N ASN A 25 -2.02 -14.39 -3.81
CA ASN A 25 -0.92 -15.34 -3.65
C ASN A 25 -1.05 -16.14 -2.35
N ILE A 26 -1.48 -15.52 -1.24
CA ILE A 26 -1.72 -16.19 0.05
C ILE A 26 -2.92 -17.13 -0.07
N ALA A 27 -4.03 -16.68 -0.65
CA ALA A 27 -5.24 -17.49 -0.81
C ALA A 27 -5.00 -18.73 -1.69
N ARG A 28 -4.12 -18.62 -2.69
CA ARG A 28 -3.71 -19.75 -3.54
C ARG A 28 -2.51 -20.54 -3.01
N ALA A 29 -1.84 -20.05 -1.97
CA ALA A 29 -0.68 -20.73 -1.42
C ALA A 29 -1.13 -22.07 -0.83
N ARG A 30 -0.62 -23.15 -1.41
CA ARG A 30 -0.70 -24.48 -0.80
C ARG A 30 0.52 -24.70 0.07
N ASP A 31 0.35 -25.54 1.09
CA ASP A 31 1.48 -25.96 1.90
C ASP A 31 2.61 -26.46 1.00
N PRO A 32 3.81 -25.88 1.14
CA PRO A 32 4.91 -26.27 0.29
C PRO A 32 5.28 -27.71 0.70
N ARG A 33 5.00 -28.67 -0.21
CA ARG A 33 5.37 -30.09 -0.08
C ARG A 33 6.89 -30.26 -0.09
N ILE A 34 7.56 -29.76 0.94
CA ILE A 34 9.01 -29.81 1.10
C ILE A 34 9.29 -30.90 2.11
N GLY A 35 10.04 -31.92 1.69
CA GLY A 35 10.36 -33.08 2.53
C GLY A 35 9.23 -34.12 2.64
N THR A 36 8.19 -34.01 1.79
CA THR A 36 7.17 -35.06 1.64
C THR A 36 7.62 -36.15 0.68
N ASP A 37 8.38 -35.77 -0.36
CA ASP A 37 8.87 -36.69 -1.39
C ASP A 37 10.41 -36.80 -1.30
N ASP A 38 10.95 -37.99 -1.54
CA ASP A 38 12.41 -38.27 -1.51
C ASP A 38 13.17 -37.70 -2.72
N ILE A 39 12.48 -37.00 -3.62
CA ILE A 39 13.04 -36.47 -4.88
C ILE A 39 14.00 -35.31 -4.60
N ALA A 40 13.74 -34.51 -3.57
CA ALA A 40 14.53 -33.32 -3.26
C ALA A 40 15.60 -33.63 -2.22
N THR A 41 16.84 -33.28 -2.51
CA THR A 41 17.95 -33.44 -1.55
C THR A 41 17.75 -32.52 -0.33
N PHE A 42 18.34 -32.87 0.81
CA PHE A 42 18.23 -32.05 2.02
C PHE A 42 18.72 -30.61 1.82
N PHE A 43 19.74 -30.40 0.97
CA PHE A 43 20.19 -29.05 0.60
C PHE A 43 19.11 -28.29 -0.18
N GLN A 44 18.49 -28.92 -1.20
CA GLN A 44 17.42 -28.31 -1.98
C GLN A 44 16.20 -27.97 -1.12
N GLN A 45 15.84 -28.87 -0.19
CA GLN A 45 14.75 -28.64 0.77
C GLN A 45 15.02 -27.39 1.63
N LYS A 46 16.21 -27.30 2.24
CA LYS A 46 16.62 -26.14 3.03
C LYS A 46 16.69 -24.86 2.21
N TRP A 47 17.24 -24.90 1.01
CA TRP A 47 17.35 -23.74 0.12
C TRP A 47 15.96 -23.20 -0.27
N ARG A 48 15.03 -24.09 -0.61
CA ARG A 48 13.65 -23.73 -0.93
C ARG A 48 12.93 -23.14 0.28
N ALA A 49 13.06 -23.76 1.46
CA ALA A 49 12.47 -23.28 2.70
C ALA A 49 13.00 -21.88 3.09
N LYS A 50 14.31 -21.68 2.99
CA LYS A 50 14.97 -20.37 3.14
C LYS A 50 14.36 -19.33 2.21
N GLY A 51 14.28 -19.65 0.91
CA GLY A 51 13.74 -18.77 -0.11
C GLY A 51 12.31 -18.33 0.19
N LEU A 52 11.44 -19.26 0.57
CA LEU A 52 10.05 -18.98 0.94
C LEU A 52 9.97 -18.10 2.18
N LEU A 53 10.61 -18.52 3.28
CA LEU A 53 10.48 -17.78 4.53
C LEU A 53 11.09 -16.37 4.44
N ARG A 54 12.25 -16.18 3.82
CA ARG A 54 12.86 -14.86 3.63
C ARG A 54 12.07 -13.94 2.71
N THR A 55 11.19 -14.49 1.86
CA THR A 55 10.32 -13.64 1.04
C THR A 55 9.26 -12.91 1.87
N TYR A 56 8.78 -13.53 2.94
CA TYR A 56 7.84 -12.92 3.88
C TYR A 56 8.61 -12.18 4.99
N HIS A 57 9.57 -12.86 5.59
CA HIS A 57 10.32 -12.43 6.76
C HIS A 57 11.58 -11.64 6.38
N GLY A 58 11.48 -10.31 6.48
CA GLY A 58 12.62 -9.40 6.30
C GLY A 58 13.14 -9.32 4.87
N GLU A 59 12.23 -9.21 3.90
CA GLU A 59 12.54 -9.08 2.47
C GLU A 59 13.52 -7.94 2.18
N HIS A 60 13.34 -6.80 2.83
CA HIS A 60 14.17 -5.59 2.69
C HIS A 60 15.53 -5.71 3.39
N ILE A 61 15.81 -6.82 4.07
CA ILE A 61 17.02 -7.03 4.85
C ILE A 61 17.98 -7.94 4.07
N VAL A 62 19.15 -7.39 3.76
CA VAL A 62 20.26 -8.12 3.14
C VAL A 62 20.63 -9.37 3.95
N GLU A 63 20.86 -10.49 3.26
CA GLU A 63 21.13 -11.80 3.88
C GLU A 63 22.25 -11.76 4.93
N ARG A 64 23.36 -11.09 4.63
CA ARG A 64 24.48 -10.93 5.55
C ARG A 64 24.10 -10.26 6.88
N LYS A 65 23.12 -9.35 6.87
CA LYS A 65 22.62 -8.70 8.09
C LYS A 65 21.71 -9.65 8.86
N TRP A 66 20.81 -10.35 8.15
CA TRP A 66 19.94 -11.36 8.75
C TRP A 66 20.73 -12.47 9.45
N GLU A 67 21.77 -13.02 8.81
CA GLU A 67 22.60 -14.08 9.38
C GLU A 67 23.26 -13.71 10.72
N ARG A 68 23.53 -12.42 10.96
CA ARG A 68 24.06 -11.92 12.25
C ARG A 68 22.96 -11.69 13.29
N MET A 69 21.73 -11.45 12.85
CA MET A 69 20.57 -11.27 13.74
C MET A 69 19.94 -12.60 14.14
N PHE A 70 20.10 -13.63 13.30
CA PHE A 70 19.62 -14.98 13.57
C PHE A 70 20.11 -15.47 14.92
N ASN A 71 19.17 -15.94 15.75
CA ASN A 71 19.46 -16.48 17.06
C ASN A 71 19.08 -17.96 17.11
N ARG A 72 19.98 -18.77 17.67
CA ARG A 72 19.77 -20.21 17.89
C ARG A 72 18.87 -20.47 19.10
N ARG A 73 18.80 -19.51 20.03
CA ARG A 73 17.97 -19.58 21.23
C ARG A 73 16.55 -19.12 20.89
N LEU A 74 15.60 -20.06 20.95
CA LEU A 74 14.18 -19.82 20.74
C LEU A 74 13.50 -19.67 22.11
N LEU A 75 12.78 -18.57 22.32
CA LEU A 75 12.15 -18.28 23.62
C LEU A 75 10.81 -19.00 23.73
N SER A 76 10.56 -19.67 24.85
CA SER A 76 9.31 -20.37 25.15
C SER A 76 8.81 -20.09 26.55
N VAL A 77 7.51 -20.22 26.76
CA VAL A 77 6.86 -20.10 28.07
C VAL A 77 5.94 -21.30 28.27
N VAL A 78 5.83 -21.74 29.53
CA VAL A 78 4.92 -22.80 29.96
C VAL A 78 3.92 -22.17 30.93
N ASP A 79 2.65 -22.30 30.61
CA ASP A 79 1.57 -21.85 31.49
C ASP A 79 1.34 -22.92 32.57
N MET A 80 1.46 -22.51 33.83
CA MET A 80 1.28 -23.37 35.00
C MET A 80 0.00 -22.96 35.73
N ASP A 81 -0.84 -23.93 36.07
CA ASP A 81 -2.06 -23.68 36.83
C ASP A 81 -1.74 -23.44 38.30
N THR A 82 -2.16 -22.29 38.84
CA THR A 82 -1.93 -21.92 40.23
C THR A 82 -2.71 -22.82 41.19
N LYS A 83 -3.87 -23.33 40.78
CA LYS A 83 -4.67 -24.24 41.59
C LYS A 83 -3.95 -25.57 41.81
N TYR A 84 -3.35 -26.11 40.75
CA TYR A 84 -2.52 -27.31 40.81
C TYR A 84 -1.30 -27.09 41.71
N MET A 85 -0.58 -25.97 41.55
CA MET A 85 0.58 -25.63 42.37
C MET A 85 0.27 -25.48 43.87
N ALA A 86 -0.95 -25.05 44.22
CA ALA A 86 -1.36 -24.91 45.62
C ALA A 86 -1.74 -26.24 46.27
N GLN A 87 -2.30 -27.17 45.49
CA GLN A 87 -2.73 -28.49 45.98
C GLN A 87 -1.57 -29.47 46.06
N ASN A 88 -0.68 -29.41 45.06
CA ASN A 88 0.34 -30.43 44.83
C ASN A 88 1.73 -29.79 44.78
N ASP A 89 2.70 -30.44 45.42
CA ASP A 89 4.11 -30.04 45.42
C ASP A 89 4.91 -30.60 44.22
N GLY A 90 4.26 -31.45 43.40
CA GLY A 90 4.85 -32.11 42.23
C GLY A 90 5.44 -33.50 42.51
N SER A 91 5.41 -33.99 43.75
CA SER A 91 5.91 -35.33 44.12
C SER A 91 5.18 -36.47 43.38
N GLU A 92 3.89 -36.30 43.09
CA GLU A 92 3.08 -37.23 42.30
C GLU A 92 3.62 -37.49 40.89
N LEU A 93 4.27 -36.51 40.27
CA LEU A 93 4.86 -36.63 38.94
C LEU A 93 6.09 -37.54 38.95
N ALA A 94 6.73 -37.70 40.10
CA ALA A 94 7.89 -38.58 40.30
C ALA A 94 7.50 -39.95 40.88
N ALA A 95 6.22 -40.20 41.16
CA ALA A 95 5.75 -41.48 41.69
C ALA A 95 6.14 -42.66 40.79
N GLY A 96 6.20 -43.87 41.36
CA GLY A 96 6.64 -45.07 40.67
C GLY A 96 8.17 -45.13 40.56
N ARG A 97 8.71 -45.03 39.33
CA ARG A 97 10.15 -45.09 39.05
C ARG A 97 10.72 -43.74 38.56
N GLY A 98 10.04 -42.63 38.85
CA GLY A 98 10.46 -41.28 38.46
C GLY A 98 9.81 -40.72 37.17
N SER A 99 9.10 -41.54 36.40
CA SER A 99 8.35 -41.12 35.20
C SER A 99 6.86 -40.82 35.47
N GLY A 100 6.43 -40.93 36.73
CA GLY A 100 5.04 -40.92 37.14
C GLY A 100 4.45 -42.32 37.22
N THR A 101 3.25 -42.42 37.79
CA THR A 101 2.52 -43.69 37.91
C THR A 101 2.19 -44.25 36.52
N ASP A 102 2.52 -45.52 36.28
CA ASP A 102 2.20 -46.20 35.02
C ASP A 102 0.68 -46.26 34.81
N GLN A 103 0.21 -45.63 33.74
CA GLN A 103 -1.19 -45.72 33.33
C GLN A 103 -1.33 -46.85 32.30
N PRO A 104 -2.29 -47.77 32.47
CA PRO A 104 -2.53 -48.80 31.47
C PRO A 104 -2.90 -48.13 30.13
N PRO A 105 -2.38 -48.63 28.99
CA PRO A 105 -2.68 -48.07 27.68
C PRO A 105 -4.19 -48.15 27.43
N ARG A 106 -4.83 -47.00 27.23
CA ARG A 106 -6.27 -46.93 26.93
C ARG A 106 -6.53 -47.22 25.46
N TRP A 107 -6.46 -48.49 25.07
CA TRP A 107 -6.71 -48.97 23.70
C TRP A 107 -8.17 -48.75 23.25
N ASP A 108 -9.12 -48.64 24.17
CA ASP A 108 -10.53 -48.33 23.90
C ASP A 108 -10.80 -46.86 23.51
N ARG A 109 -9.88 -45.93 23.83
CA ARG A 109 -10.10 -44.50 23.58
C ARG A 109 -9.75 -44.17 22.14
N LYS A 110 -10.77 -44.07 21.27
CA LYS A 110 -10.64 -43.75 19.82
C LYS A 110 -9.83 -42.49 19.50
N SER A 111 -9.61 -41.59 20.45
CA SER A 111 -8.60 -40.53 20.36
C SER A 111 -7.86 -40.38 21.68
N ALA A 112 -6.56 -40.67 21.67
CA ALA A 112 -5.67 -40.03 22.63
C ALA A 112 -5.73 -38.53 22.33
N ASN A 113 -6.10 -37.68 23.31
CA ASN A 113 -5.96 -36.24 23.14
C ASN A 113 -4.49 -35.99 22.78
N PRO A 114 -4.17 -35.54 21.54
CA PRO A 114 -2.79 -35.37 21.15
C PRO A 114 -2.18 -34.35 22.11
N ARG A 115 -1.07 -34.71 22.76
CA ARG A 115 -0.33 -33.76 23.60
C ARG A 115 -0.01 -32.57 22.70
N SER A 116 -0.58 -31.41 22.99
CA SER A 116 -0.33 -30.23 22.18
C SER A 116 1.16 -29.89 22.24
N VAL A 117 1.81 -29.92 21.08
CA VAL A 117 3.26 -29.69 20.95
C VAL A 117 3.52 -28.20 20.96
N THR A 118 4.64 -27.78 21.55
CA THR A 118 5.15 -26.41 21.49
C THR A 118 5.89 -26.19 20.16
N PRO A 119 5.40 -25.33 19.23
CA PRO A 119 5.98 -25.19 17.90
C PRO A 119 7.24 -24.30 17.87
N TYR A 120 8.35 -24.73 18.48
CA TYR A 120 9.57 -23.95 18.60
C TYR A 120 10.06 -23.36 17.26
N MET A 121 10.02 -24.14 16.18
CA MET A 121 10.60 -23.74 14.90
C MET A 121 9.90 -22.53 14.25
N GLN A 122 8.63 -22.25 14.59
CA GLN A 122 7.96 -21.03 14.13
C GLN A 122 8.61 -19.75 14.66
N MET A 123 9.40 -19.83 15.74
CA MET A 123 10.13 -18.70 16.34
C MET A 123 11.46 -18.37 15.63
N THR A 124 11.79 -19.06 14.53
CA THR A 124 13.01 -18.82 13.73
C THR A 124 13.27 -17.35 13.41
N PHE A 125 12.21 -16.60 13.11
CA PHE A 125 12.26 -15.19 12.70
C PHE A 125 11.88 -14.21 13.82
N ALA A 126 11.75 -14.69 15.07
CA ALA A 126 11.47 -13.86 16.24
C ALA A 126 12.37 -12.62 16.40
N PRO A 127 13.69 -12.66 16.10
CA PRO A 127 14.55 -11.47 16.21
C PRO A 127 14.12 -10.30 15.31
N MET A 128 13.34 -10.54 14.25
CA MET A 128 12.85 -9.45 13.39
C MET A 128 11.67 -8.70 13.96
N GLU A 129 10.81 -9.37 14.72
CA GLU A 129 9.68 -8.73 15.40
C GLU A 129 10.13 -7.71 16.46
N ARG A 130 11.41 -7.75 16.87
CA ARG A 130 12.03 -6.74 17.74
C ARG A 130 12.36 -5.44 17.00
N ARG A 131 12.41 -5.46 15.66
CA ARG A 131 12.75 -4.25 14.88
C ARG A 131 11.58 -3.28 14.85
N LEU A 132 11.88 -1.99 14.92
CA LEU A 132 10.87 -0.94 14.91
C LEU A 132 10.02 -0.95 13.63
N ASP A 133 10.63 -1.13 12.46
CA ASP A 133 9.90 -1.18 11.18
C ASP A 133 8.87 -2.32 11.15
N ILE A 134 9.25 -3.51 11.61
CA ILE A 134 8.34 -4.65 11.69
C ILE A 134 7.26 -4.40 12.76
N ALA A 135 7.63 -3.90 13.94
CA ALA A 135 6.66 -3.63 15.01
C ALA A 135 5.58 -2.61 14.59
N VAL A 136 5.95 -1.57 13.85
CA VAL A 136 5.00 -0.60 13.26
C VAL A 136 4.04 -1.27 12.26
N PHE A 137 4.54 -2.17 11.42
CA PHE A 137 3.69 -2.95 10.52
C PHE A 137 2.74 -3.90 11.29
N ARG A 138 3.23 -4.58 12.33
CA ARG A 138 2.42 -5.48 13.17
C ARG A 138 1.37 -4.77 14.01
N ALA A 139 1.59 -3.50 14.33
CA ALA A 139 0.62 -2.65 15.02
C ALA A 139 -0.49 -2.13 14.09
N MET A 140 -0.50 -2.52 12.81
CA MET A 140 -1.46 -2.06 11.80
C MET A 140 -1.36 -0.56 11.46
N PHE A 141 -0.24 0.08 11.75
CA PHE A 141 -0.01 1.50 11.42
C PHE A 141 0.48 1.74 9.99
N ALA A 142 0.87 0.68 9.29
CA ALA A 142 1.34 0.73 7.91
C ALA A 142 0.82 -0.47 7.11
N SER A 143 0.58 -0.30 5.81
CA SER A 143 0.09 -1.36 4.93
C SER A 143 1.14 -2.43 4.59
N SER A 144 2.43 -2.09 4.73
CA SER A 144 3.55 -2.98 4.43
C SER A 144 4.78 -2.71 5.30
N ALA A 145 5.66 -3.71 5.41
CA ALA A 145 6.93 -3.55 6.13
C ALA A 145 7.87 -2.51 5.47
N ARG A 146 7.78 -2.34 4.14
CA ARG A 146 8.55 -1.31 3.41
C ARG A 146 8.02 0.10 3.70
N GLN A 147 6.70 0.27 3.74
CA GLN A 147 6.06 1.53 4.10
C GLN A 147 6.36 1.90 5.57
N ALA A 148 6.30 0.92 6.49
CA ALA A 148 6.69 1.14 7.89
C ALA A 148 8.15 1.58 8.02
N ARG A 149 9.05 0.99 7.22
CA ARG A 149 10.45 1.43 7.13
C ARG A 149 10.54 2.87 6.63
N GLN A 150 9.81 3.25 5.59
CA GLN A 150 9.76 4.62 5.10
C GLN A 150 9.28 5.58 6.20
N PHE A 151 8.25 5.25 6.97
CA PHE A 151 7.79 6.10 8.08
C PHE A 151 8.90 6.37 9.10
N CYS A 152 9.68 5.34 9.44
CA CYS A 152 10.87 5.52 10.29
C CYS A 152 11.93 6.41 9.62
N VAL A 153 12.22 6.20 8.33
CA VAL A 153 13.21 6.97 7.56
C VAL A 153 12.78 8.42 7.34
N HIS A 154 11.49 8.72 7.25
CA HIS A 154 11.01 10.10 7.15
C HIS A 154 10.86 10.77 8.51
N GLY A 155 11.07 10.06 9.61
CA GLY A 155 11.01 10.61 10.98
C GLY A 155 9.59 10.75 11.53
N ALA A 156 8.62 10.02 10.98
CA ALA A 156 7.22 10.05 11.41
C ALA A 156 6.89 9.11 12.57
N VAL A 157 7.91 8.46 13.12
CA VAL A 157 7.80 7.53 14.23
C VAL A 157 8.59 8.09 15.40
N LYS A 158 8.00 8.04 16.58
CA LYS A 158 8.57 8.49 17.86
C LYS A 158 8.70 7.28 18.76
N VAL A 159 9.84 7.13 19.44
CA VAL A 159 10.01 6.06 20.45
C VAL A 159 10.26 6.72 21.80
N ASN A 160 9.44 6.41 22.80
CA ASN A 160 9.47 7.00 24.13
C ASN A 160 9.49 8.55 24.09
N GLY A 161 8.66 9.15 23.23
CA GLY A 161 8.58 10.59 23.01
C GLY A 161 9.75 11.21 22.23
N LYS A 162 10.78 10.42 21.89
CA LYS A 162 11.95 10.89 21.12
C LYS A 162 11.73 10.64 19.64
N VAL A 163 11.71 11.72 18.87
CA VAL A 163 11.80 11.73 17.42
C VAL A 163 13.28 11.62 17.03
N ARG A 164 13.55 11.35 15.75
CA ARG A 164 14.85 11.45 15.10
C ARG A 164 15.41 12.89 15.18
N ILE A 165 15.90 13.30 16.34
CA ILE A 165 16.50 14.62 16.53
C ILE A 165 18.02 14.50 16.42
N LEU A 166 18.58 15.24 15.46
CA LEU A 166 19.99 15.54 15.32
C LEU A 166 20.36 16.57 16.40
N THR A 167 20.95 16.12 17.50
CA THR A 167 21.76 17.00 18.34
C THR A 167 23.07 16.28 18.62
N ARG A 168 24.20 16.97 18.44
CA ARG A 168 25.58 16.47 18.46
C ARG A 168 25.98 15.65 19.71
N TYR A 169 25.15 15.67 20.76
CA TYR A 169 25.38 15.04 22.06
C TYR A 169 24.28 14.06 22.53
N TYR A 170 23.15 13.89 21.81
CA TYR A 170 22.04 13.05 22.24
C TYR A 170 21.72 11.90 21.28
N ARG A 171 21.36 10.76 21.88
CA ARG A 171 21.25 9.40 21.30
C ARG A 171 20.22 9.33 20.16
N GLN A 172 20.70 9.18 18.93
CA GLN A 172 19.91 9.03 17.70
C GLN A 172 18.96 7.81 17.73
N VAL A 173 17.65 8.03 17.55
CA VAL A 173 16.71 7.09 16.90
C VAL A 173 15.39 7.81 16.52
N PRO A 174 14.61 7.36 15.50
CA PRO A 174 14.49 5.98 15.02
C PRO A 174 15.04 5.75 13.62
N TYR A 175 16.15 5.02 13.53
CA TYR A 175 16.47 4.28 12.32
C TYR A 175 15.61 3.00 12.28
N PRO A 176 15.18 2.51 11.11
CA PRO A 176 14.31 1.32 10.99
C PRO A 176 14.85 0.06 11.68
N ALA A 177 16.17 -0.05 11.80
CA ALA A 177 16.85 -1.17 12.44
C ALA A 177 16.91 -1.08 13.97
N TYR A 178 16.26 -0.08 14.59
CA TYR A 178 16.17 0.01 16.05
C TYR A 178 15.49 -1.22 16.61
N ARG A 179 16.05 -1.73 17.71
CA ARG A 179 15.55 -2.93 18.38
C ARG A 179 14.84 -2.51 19.66
N LEU A 180 13.52 -2.65 19.66
CA LEU A 180 12.66 -2.35 20.79
C LEU A 180 13.05 -3.20 22.00
N ASN A 181 12.99 -2.60 23.17
CA ASN A 181 13.08 -3.29 24.45
C ASN A 181 11.67 -3.44 25.03
N PRO A 182 11.42 -4.48 25.83
CA PRO A 182 10.17 -4.60 26.58
C PRO A 182 9.88 -3.32 27.37
N GLY A 183 8.68 -2.76 27.18
CA GLY A 183 8.25 -1.48 27.76
C GLY A 183 8.44 -0.26 26.85
N ASP A 184 9.16 -0.36 25.73
CA ASP A 184 9.29 0.77 24.79
C ASP A 184 7.94 1.07 24.13
N MET A 185 7.54 2.33 24.17
CA MET A 185 6.36 2.85 23.47
C MET A 185 6.81 3.48 22.15
N PHE A 186 6.16 3.13 21.04
CA PHE A 186 6.33 3.81 19.77
C PHE A 186 5.00 4.41 19.29
N GLN A 187 5.07 5.61 18.73
CA GLN A 187 3.93 6.36 18.21
C GLN A 187 4.21 6.77 16.77
N VAL A 188 3.21 6.65 15.90
CA VAL A 188 3.28 7.07 14.50
C VAL A 188 2.37 8.28 14.31
N ASP A 189 2.78 9.20 13.42
CA ASP A 189 1.94 10.35 13.07
C ASP A 189 0.59 9.89 12.47
N PRO A 190 -0.57 10.29 13.05
CA PRO A 190 -1.88 9.76 12.65
C PRO A 190 -2.23 9.98 11.18
N GLU A 191 -1.87 11.12 10.60
CA GLU A 191 -2.12 11.42 9.18
C GLU A 191 -1.48 10.39 8.24
N ARG A 192 -0.28 9.90 8.61
CA ARG A 192 0.42 8.88 7.82
C ARG A 192 -0.21 7.51 7.99
N VAL A 193 -0.71 7.20 9.18
CA VAL A 193 -1.45 5.95 9.44
C VAL A 193 -2.75 5.94 8.64
N LEU A 194 -3.52 7.03 8.67
CA LEU A 194 -4.74 7.18 7.89
C LEU A 194 -4.47 7.07 6.39
N TYR A 195 -3.36 7.64 5.91
CA TYR A 195 -2.92 7.46 4.53
C TYR A 195 -2.58 6.01 4.18
N ALA A 196 -1.85 5.30 5.06
CA ALA A 196 -1.44 3.92 4.79
C ALA A 196 -2.60 2.92 4.85
N THR A 197 -3.51 3.12 5.80
CA THR A 197 -4.61 2.19 6.09
C THR A 197 -5.89 2.55 5.34
N GLY A 198 -5.99 3.78 4.86
CA GLY A 198 -7.13 4.28 4.10
C GLY A 198 -7.13 3.84 2.64
N LEU A 199 -8.24 4.11 1.96
CA LEU A 199 -8.34 4.01 0.52
C LEU A 199 -7.38 5.00 -0.18
N PRO A 200 -6.66 4.56 -1.24
CA PRO A 200 -5.79 5.44 -1.99
C PRO A 200 -6.61 6.52 -2.70
N LYS A 201 -6.12 7.75 -2.66
CA LYS A 201 -6.72 8.87 -3.39
C LYS A 201 -6.31 8.77 -4.86
N LEU A 202 -7.28 8.52 -5.74
CA LEU A 202 -7.05 8.56 -7.17
C LEU A 202 -6.70 10.00 -7.57
N SER A 203 -5.56 10.20 -8.21
CA SER A 203 -5.27 11.50 -8.81
C SER A 203 -6.23 11.74 -9.97
N PRO A 204 -6.71 12.97 -10.20
CA PRO A 204 -7.43 13.31 -11.42
C PRO A 204 -6.44 13.22 -12.60
N LYS A 205 -6.21 12.02 -13.13
CA LYS A 205 -5.53 11.87 -14.42
C LYS A 205 -6.45 12.43 -15.51
N ASP A 206 -5.84 13.10 -16.48
CA ASP A 206 -6.50 13.72 -17.63
C ASP A 206 -7.64 12.84 -18.21
N PRO A 207 -8.80 13.43 -18.60
CA PRO A 207 -9.97 12.72 -19.13
C PRO A 207 -9.77 12.11 -20.54
N LYS A 208 -8.54 11.70 -20.87
CA LYS A 208 -8.14 11.14 -22.17
C LYS A 208 -8.26 9.63 -22.30
N GLN A 209 -8.72 8.92 -21.28
CA GLN A 209 -9.04 7.50 -21.41
C GLN A 209 -10.54 7.32 -21.18
N PRO A 210 -11.36 7.28 -22.24
CA PRO A 210 -12.73 6.80 -22.11
C PRO A 210 -12.65 5.35 -21.63
N SER A 211 -13.25 5.10 -20.48
CA SER A 211 -13.43 3.79 -19.85
C SER A 211 -14.05 2.81 -20.84
N THR A 212 -13.21 2.01 -21.49
CA THR A 212 -13.64 0.76 -22.09
C THR A 212 -13.10 -0.37 -21.23
N LEU A 213 -14.04 -1.03 -20.55
CA LEU A 213 -13.91 -2.32 -19.89
C LEU A 213 -13.26 -2.30 -18.50
N ALA A 214 -14.00 -2.88 -17.55
CA ALA A 214 -13.73 -3.07 -16.12
C ALA A 214 -12.46 -3.90 -15.78
N GLY A 215 -11.45 -3.92 -16.65
CA GLY A 215 -10.14 -4.51 -16.43
C GLY A 215 -8.99 -3.50 -16.48
N GLU A 216 -9.22 -2.24 -16.90
CA GLU A 216 -8.16 -1.22 -17.00
C GLU A 216 -7.98 -0.37 -15.71
N ASP A 217 -9.02 -0.28 -14.87
CA ASP A 217 -8.93 0.37 -13.55
C ASP A 217 -7.92 -0.35 -12.62
N GLU A 218 -7.74 -1.66 -12.80
CA GLU A 218 -6.77 -2.45 -12.05
C GLU A 218 -5.33 -2.08 -12.40
N VAL A 219 -5.06 -1.70 -13.65
CA VAL A 219 -3.73 -1.35 -14.18
C VAL A 219 -3.36 0.10 -13.81
N ALA A 220 -4.35 0.99 -13.70
CA ALA A 220 -4.13 2.36 -13.24
C ALA A 220 -3.79 2.42 -11.74
N GLU A 221 -4.44 1.60 -10.91
CA GLU A 221 -4.05 1.37 -9.51
C GLU A 221 -2.67 0.72 -9.39
N GLU A 222 -2.36 -0.28 -10.23
CA GLU A 222 -1.03 -0.92 -10.29
C GLU A 222 0.08 0.10 -10.61
N ALA A 223 -0.15 0.98 -11.58
CA ALA A 223 0.82 2.00 -11.94
C ALA A 223 0.98 3.07 -10.86
N LEU A 224 -0.08 3.44 -10.13
CA LEU A 224 0.00 4.39 -9.03
C LEU A 224 0.70 3.80 -7.79
N GLU A 225 0.50 2.50 -7.50
CA GLU A 225 1.22 1.80 -6.42
C GLU A 225 2.70 1.54 -6.78
N GLU A 226 2.99 1.13 -8.01
CA GLU A 226 4.38 0.94 -8.47
C GLU A 226 5.09 2.29 -8.66
N GLU A 227 4.42 3.37 -9.10
CA GLU A 227 5.02 4.71 -9.19
C GLU A 227 5.16 5.40 -7.84
N ALA A 228 4.27 5.15 -6.87
CA ALA A 228 4.50 5.60 -5.49
C ALA A 228 5.70 4.86 -4.86
N GLU A 229 5.94 3.59 -5.21
CA GLU A 229 7.14 2.86 -4.78
C GLU A 229 8.39 3.28 -5.57
N SER A 230 8.31 3.59 -6.87
CA SER A 230 9.47 3.97 -7.69
C SER A 230 9.87 5.44 -7.59
N ALA A 231 8.91 6.37 -7.46
CA ALA A 231 9.19 7.78 -7.21
C ALA A 231 9.90 8.00 -5.85
N THR A 232 9.62 7.11 -4.88
CA THR A 232 10.36 7.10 -3.60
C THR A 232 11.80 6.59 -3.69
N GLU A 233 12.18 5.90 -4.77
CA GLU A 233 13.57 5.52 -5.05
C GLU A 233 14.33 6.70 -5.69
N GLU A 234 13.71 7.43 -6.62
CA GLU A 234 14.33 8.57 -7.32
C GLU A 234 14.67 9.76 -6.40
N GLU A 235 13.82 10.10 -5.42
CA GLU A 235 14.13 11.19 -4.47
C GLU A 235 15.36 10.88 -3.58
N SER A 236 15.67 9.59 -3.37
CA SER A 236 16.81 9.17 -2.54
C SER A 236 18.14 9.14 -3.31
N GLU A 237 18.11 8.96 -4.63
CA GLU A 237 19.30 9.08 -5.50
C GLU A 237 19.59 10.54 -5.86
N VAL A 238 18.57 11.39 -6.03
CA VAL A 238 18.74 12.81 -6.39
C VAL A 238 19.37 13.64 -5.26
N GLN A 239 19.15 13.27 -3.98
CA GLN A 239 19.80 13.96 -2.85
C GLN A 239 21.27 13.53 -2.63
N ALA A 240 21.69 12.37 -3.13
CA ALA A 240 23.08 11.92 -3.07
C ALA A 240 23.92 12.43 -4.26
N ALA A 241 23.28 12.81 -5.37
CA ALA A 241 23.94 13.27 -6.60
C ALA A 241 24.12 14.80 -6.71
N LYS A 242 23.56 15.60 -5.78
CA LYS A 242 23.66 17.08 -5.78
C LYS A 242 24.87 17.66 -5.04
N ALA A 243 25.83 16.82 -4.62
CA ALA A 243 27.00 17.25 -3.85
C ALA A 243 28.32 17.31 -4.64
N GLU A 244 28.32 17.03 -5.95
CA GLU A 244 29.52 17.15 -6.79
C GLU A 244 29.17 17.68 -8.18
N GLN A 245 29.42 18.97 -8.44
CA GLN A 245 29.86 19.50 -9.74
C GLN A 245 30.11 21.02 -9.62
N ASP A 246 31.38 21.41 -9.75
CA ASP A 246 31.80 22.79 -10.03
C ASP A 246 31.63 23.11 -11.53
N PRO A 247 31.45 24.39 -11.90
CA PRO A 247 31.06 24.83 -13.23
C PRO A 247 32.24 25.42 -14.01
N ASP A 248 32.44 25.04 -15.28
CA ASP A 248 33.02 25.98 -16.23
C ASP A 248 32.81 25.58 -17.71
N THR A 249 32.77 26.64 -18.53
CA THR A 249 33.08 26.73 -19.96
C THR A 249 31.95 26.85 -21.00
N THR A 250 31.71 28.15 -21.28
CA THR A 250 31.77 28.91 -22.56
C THR A 250 30.66 28.84 -23.62
N ASP A 251 30.15 30.06 -23.86
CA ASP A 251 29.24 30.55 -24.89
C ASP A 251 29.83 30.61 -26.32
N ALA A 252 28.95 30.50 -27.31
CA ALA A 252 29.01 31.24 -28.57
C ALA A 252 27.59 31.47 -29.13
N PRO A 253 27.32 32.59 -29.84
CA PRO A 253 26.03 33.29 -29.81
C PRO A 253 25.03 32.78 -30.86
N GLU A 254 23.79 32.57 -30.43
CA GLU A 254 22.65 32.25 -31.29
C GLU A 254 21.73 33.48 -31.44
N ALA A 255 21.22 33.69 -32.65
CA ALA A 255 20.44 34.86 -33.06
C ALA A 255 19.17 35.05 -32.21
N ALA A 256 18.83 36.31 -31.94
CA ALA A 256 17.71 36.71 -31.08
C ALA A 256 16.37 36.04 -31.50
N PRO A 257 15.71 35.26 -30.62
CA PRO A 257 14.43 34.65 -30.93
C PRO A 257 13.30 35.69 -30.88
N VAL A 258 12.59 35.85 -31.99
CA VAL A 258 11.32 36.58 -32.02
C VAL A 258 10.33 35.88 -31.09
N ASN A 259 9.71 36.61 -30.14
CA ASN A 259 8.81 36.04 -29.13
C ASN A 259 7.52 35.47 -29.78
N MET A 260 7.46 34.16 -30.03
CA MET A 260 6.28 33.44 -30.60
C MET A 260 5.20 33.05 -29.56
N LYS A 261 5.38 33.45 -28.30
CA LYS A 261 4.46 33.16 -27.20
C LYS A 261 3.02 33.70 -27.39
N PRO A 262 2.77 34.91 -27.93
CA PRO A 262 1.41 35.44 -28.04
C PRO A 262 0.58 34.70 -29.11
N THR A 263 1.15 34.44 -30.30
CA THR A 263 0.48 33.72 -31.40
C THR A 263 0.14 32.29 -31.00
N ARG A 264 1.02 31.63 -30.23
CA ARG A 264 0.76 30.29 -29.71
C ARG A 264 -0.40 30.26 -28.72
N LYS A 265 -0.50 31.26 -27.83
CA LYS A 265 -1.63 31.39 -26.89
C LYS A 265 -2.95 31.57 -27.64
N GLN A 266 -2.98 32.44 -28.65
CA GLN A 266 -4.17 32.66 -29.48
C GLN A 266 -4.66 31.37 -30.18
N ILE A 267 -3.76 30.57 -30.75
CA ILE A 267 -4.11 29.27 -31.36
C ILE A 267 -4.65 28.31 -30.29
N GLN A 268 -4.04 28.27 -29.10
CA GLN A 268 -4.49 27.43 -28.00
C GLN A 268 -5.89 27.82 -27.53
N ASP A 269 -6.15 29.11 -27.32
CA ASP A 269 -7.43 29.63 -26.85
C ASP A 269 -8.55 29.35 -27.85
N LEU A 270 -8.32 29.54 -29.16
CA LEU A 270 -9.31 29.23 -30.20
C LEU A 270 -9.59 27.73 -30.31
N THR A 271 -8.58 26.86 -30.15
CA THR A 271 -8.82 25.41 -30.12
C THR A 271 -9.54 24.95 -28.85
N ALA A 272 -9.36 25.64 -27.73
CA ALA A 272 -10.07 25.38 -26.49
C ALA A 272 -11.55 25.79 -26.62
N GLN A 273 -11.82 26.97 -27.16
CA GLN A 273 -13.18 27.46 -27.45
C GLN A 273 -13.92 26.52 -28.43
N ALA A 274 -13.26 26.09 -29.52
CA ALA A 274 -13.85 25.15 -30.47
C ALA A 274 -14.21 23.79 -29.83
N LYS A 275 -13.44 23.33 -28.84
CA LYS A 275 -13.73 22.10 -28.09
C LYS A 275 -14.88 22.28 -27.09
N ALA A 276 -14.94 23.42 -26.40
CA ALA A 276 -16.03 23.76 -25.49
C ALA A 276 -17.37 23.85 -26.24
N ILE A 277 -17.37 24.49 -27.42
CA ILE A 277 -18.55 24.59 -28.28
C ILE A 277 -19.02 23.20 -28.77
N LEU A 278 -18.08 22.27 -29.02
CA LEU A 278 -18.41 20.89 -29.42
C LEU A 278 -19.06 20.09 -28.28
N SER A 279 -18.74 20.39 -27.02
CA SER A 279 -19.30 19.69 -25.85
C SER A 279 -20.61 20.30 -25.34
N GLU A 280 -20.76 21.62 -25.38
CA GLU A 280 -21.88 22.31 -24.72
C GLU A 280 -23.11 22.52 -25.61
N LYS A 281 -22.93 22.80 -26.91
CA LYS A 281 -24.04 23.18 -27.79
C LYS A 281 -24.54 22.02 -28.66
N PRO A 282 -25.87 21.81 -28.79
CA PRO A 282 -26.44 20.85 -29.74
C PRO A 282 -26.27 21.37 -31.18
N LEU A 283 -25.13 21.06 -31.79
CA LEU A 283 -24.77 21.50 -33.15
C LEU A 283 -25.24 20.52 -34.24
N SER A 284 -25.52 21.06 -35.43
CA SER A 284 -25.80 20.29 -36.65
C SER A 284 -24.60 19.40 -37.03
N PRO A 285 -24.82 18.22 -37.66
CA PRO A 285 -23.74 17.36 -38.15
C PRO A 285 -22.73 18.09 -39.06
N ALA A 286 -23.19 19.06 -39.84
CA ALA A 286 -22.32 19.90 -40.68
C ALA A 286 -21.41 20.81 -39.84
N GLN A 287 -21.95 21.47 -38.82
CA GLN A 287 -21.19 22.33 -37.90
C GLN A 287 -20.18 21.52 -37.07
N LYS A 288 -20.56 20.32 -36.61
CA LYS A 288 -19.65 19.39 -35.93
C LYS A 288 -18.49 18.95 -36.84
N LYS A 289 -18.77 18.70 -38.12
CA LYS A 289 -17.74 18.36 -39.11
C LYS A 289 -16.81 19.55 -39.39
N GLY A 290 -17.34 20.77 -39.47
CA GLY A 290 -16.58 22.01 -39.61
C GLY A 290 -15.63 22.26 -38.44
N LEU A 291 -16.12 22.21 -37.20
CA LEU A 291 -15.30 22.39 -35.99
C LEU A 291 -14.22 21.32 -35.85
N ARG A 292 -14.50 20.06 -36.20
CA ARG A 292 -13.50 18.98 -36.20
C ARG A 292 -12.42 19.19 -37.25
N LYS A 293 -12.78 19.66 -38.45
CA LYS A 293 -11.82 20.02 -39.51
C LYS A 293 -10.94 21.19 -39.09
N PHE A 294 -11.51 22.23 -38.49
CA PHE A 294 -10.74 23.35 -37.94
C PHE A 294 -9.74 22.90 -36.87
N ILE A 295 -10.16 22.06 -35.92
CA ILE A 295 -9.25 21.51 -34.88
C ILE A 295 -8.13 20.67 -35.52
N GLN A 296 -8.41 19.93 -36.60
CA GLN A 296 -7.38 19.19 -37.34
C GLN A 296 -6.38 20.11 -38.03
N ASN A 297 -6.86 21.19 -38.65
CA ASN A 297 -6.03 22.15 -39.39
C ASN A 297 -5.26 23.13 -38.48
N ALA A 298 -5.74 23.39 -37.26
CA ALA A 298 -5.06 24.26 -36.29
C ALA A 298 -3.86 23.59 -35.59
N LYS A 299 -3.83 22.25 -35.48
CA LYS A 299 -2.72 21.48 -34.89
C LYS A 299 -1.36 21.68 -35.60
N PRO A 300 -1.27 21.61 -36.95
CA PRO A 300 0.00 21.86 -37.65
C PRO A 300 0.47 23.31 -37.47
N LEU A 301 -0.44 24.30 -37.43
CA LEU A 301 -0.09 25.71 -37.16
C LEU A 301 0.54 25.90 -35.78
N LEU A 302 0.00 25.23 -34.75
CA LEU A 302 0.56 25.23 -33.40
C LEU A 302 1.96 24.59 -33.34
N SER A 303 2.21 23.57 -34.16
CA SER A 303 3.53 22.94 -34.27
C SER A 303 4.53 23.82 -35.03
N ARG A 304 4.07 24.57 -36.04
CA ARG A 304 4.89 25.48 -36.85
C ARG A 304 5.27 26.74 -36.05
N ALA A 305 4.36 27.26 -35.24
CA ALA A 305 4.62 28.35 -34.29
C ALA A 305 5.68 28.02 -33.21
N GLY A 306 6.09 26.76 -33.08
CA GLY A 306 7.16 26.32 -32.17
C GLY A 306 8.54 26.19 -32.82
N ARG A 307 8.69 26.47 -34.13
CA ARG A 307 9.96 26.36 -34.86
C ARG A 307 10.67 27.72 -34.96
N PRO A 308 12.02 27.75 -34.92
CA PRO A 308 12.80 28.99 -34.90
C PRO A 308 12.70 29.83 -36.20
N ASN A 309 12.34 29.22 -37.34
CA ASN A 309 12.26 29.90 -38.66
C ASN A 309 10.82 30.29 -39.07
N ALA A 310 9.88 30.39 -38.14
CA ALA A 310 8.48 30.68 -38.44
C ALA A 310 8.22 32.21 -38.47
N SER A 311 7.56 32.70 -39.52
CA SER A 311 7.09 34.10 -39.55
C SER A 311 5.72 34.20 -38.87
N PRO A 312 5.50 35.23 -38.02
CA PRO A 312 4.24 35.36 -37.27
C PRO A 312 3.07 35.78 -38.17
N THR A 313 3.34 36.54 -39.22
CA THR A 313 2.35 37.07 -40.17
C THR A 313 1.73 35.95 -41.02
N GLU A 314 2.53 35.02 -41.55
CA GLU A 314 1.99 33.89 -42.33
C GLU A 314 1.06 33.00 -41.50
N ILE A 315 1.39 32.79 -40.22
CA ILE A 315 0.58 31.95 -39.32
C ILE A 315 -0.73 32.65 -38.97
N THR A 316 -0.72 33.96 -38.75
CA THR A 316 -1.96 34.72 -38.49
C THR A 316 -2.86 34.79 -39.73
N ASP A 317 -2.26 34.92 -40.92
CA ASP A 317 -3.01 34.97 -42.17
C ASP A 317 -3.67 33.62 -42.47
N GLU A 318 -2.95 32.50 -42.32
CA GLU A 318 -3.52 31.15 -42.45
C GLU A 318 -4.57 30.82 -41.38
N LEU A 319 -4.45 31.38 -40.18
CA LEU A 319 -5.47 31.21 -39.15
C LEU A 319 -6.74 32.00 -39.50
N SER A 320 -6.58 33.21 -40.02
CA SER A 320 -7.70 34.07 -40.43
C SER A 320 -8.53 33.45 -41.54
N THR A 321 -7.89 32.76 -42.49
CA THR A 321 -8.59 32.04 -43.57
C THR A 321 -9.35 30.83 -43.03
N LEU A 322 -8.75 30.06 -42.11
CA LEU A 322 -9.41 28.91 -41.47
C LEU A 322 -10.62 29.30 -40.62
N VAL A 323 -10.61 30.49 -40.01
CA VAL A 323 -11.75 31.03 -39.26
C VAL A 323 -12.83 31.57 -40.21
N ALA A 324 -12.44 32.19 -41.33
CA ALA A 324 -13.37 32.67 -42.35
C ALA A 324 -14.11 31.52 -43.07
N GLU A 325 -13.47 30.36 -43.25
CA GLU A 325 -14.12 29.15 -43.77
C GLU A 325 -15.11 28.51 -42.78
N LEU A 326 -15.05 28.90 -41.50
CA LEU A 326 -15.83 28.35 -40.41
C LEU A 326 -17.17 29.11 -40.26
N ASP A 327 -17.99 29.08 -41.30
CA ASP A 327 -19.31 29.70 -41.26
C ASP A 327 -20.29 28.87 -40.41
N LEU A 328 -20.60 29.36 -39.20
CA LEU A 328 -21.48 28.66 -38.25
C LEU A 328 -22.96 28.98 -38.44
N GLY A 329 -23.34 29.82 -39.42
CA GLY A 329 -24.74 30.00 -39.83
C GLY A 329 -25.69 30.34 -38.68
N VAL A 330 -25.32 31.33 -37.84
CA VAL A 330 -26.18 31.78 -36.74
C VAL A 330 -27.13 32.84 -37.26
N GLY A 331 -28.26 32.39 -37.81
CA GLY A 331 -29.37 33.22 -38.23
C GLY A 331 -30.61 32.37 -38.49
N GLY A 332 -31.41 32.15 -37.45
CA GLY A 332 -32.74 31.53 -37.59
C GLY A 332 -33.13 30.60 -36.44
N ASP A 333 -34.28 30.91 -35.84
CA ASP A 333 -35.17 30.06 -35.04
C ASP A 333 -34.89 29.84 -33.54
N ASP A 334 -35.23 30.87 -32.75
CA ASP A 334 -35.85 30.68 -31.44
C ASP A 334 -37.33 30.27 -31.61
N LYS A 335 -37.61 28.97 -31.52
CA LYS A 335 -38.95 28.47 -31.21
C LYS A 335 -38.89 27.49 -30.04
N ALA A 336 -39.32 28.01 -28.90
CA ALA A 336 -39.55 27.29 -27.66
C ALA A 336 -40.45 26.07 -27.88
N SER A 337 -39.98 24.90 -27.42
CA SER A 337 -40.85 23.76 -27.13
C SER A 337 -41.02 23.69 -25.62
N SER A 338 -42.19 24.11 -25.16
CA SER A 338 -42.66 23.90 -23.79
C SER A 338 -43.02 22.43 -23.61
N GLY A 339 -42.06 21.62 -23.20
CA GLY A 339 -42.30 20.33 -22.56
C GLY A 339 -42.68 20.57 -21.09
N GLY A 340 -43.91 20.21 -20.72
CA GLY A 340 -44.40 20.34 -19.35
C GLY A 340 -43.53 19.57 -18.37
N ALA A 341 -42.95 20.28 -17.41
CA ALA A 341 -42.33 19.70 -16.24
C ALA A 341 -43.44 19.22 -15.31
N VAL A 342 -43.66 17.90 -15.27
CA VAL A 342 -44.32 17.27 -14.14
C VAL A 342 -43.28 17.21 -13.03
N SER A 343 -43.33 18.16 -12.09
CA SER A 343 -42.65 18.06 -10.81
C SER A 343 -43.39 17.03 -9.96
N SER A 344 -43.19 15.74 -10.24
CA SER A 344 -43.54 14.71 -9.28
C SER A 344 -42.45 14.75 -8.20
N ASP A 345 -42.76 15.34 -7.04
CA ASP A 345 -41.88 15.24 -5.88
C ASP A 345 -41.67 13.74 -5.57
N PRO A 346 -40.45 13.20 -5.71
CA PRO A 346 -40.18 11.77 -5.51
C PRO A 346 -40.37 11.34 -4.05
N MET A 347 -40.50 12.29 -3.12
CA MET A 347 -40.86 12.03 -1.72
C MET A 347 -42.35 11.73 -1.50
N ALA A 348 -43.25 12.24 -2.36
CA ALA A 348 -44.69 12.12 -2.15
C ALA A 348 -45.26 10.73 -2.48
N SER A 349 -44.48 9.87 -3.13
CA SER A 349 -44.87 8.50 -3.49
C SER A 349 -44.40 7.42 -2.51
N LEU A 350 -43.72 7.81 -1.42
CA LEU A 350 -43.19 6.88 -0.42
C LEU A 350 -44.21 6.64 0.70
N SER A 351 -44.29 5.40 1.17
CA SER A 351 -45.09 5.03 2.34
C SER A 351 -44.50 5.61 3.63
N ASP A 352 -45.32 5.83 4.67
CA ASP A 352 -44.86 6.35 5.97
C ASP A 352 -43.71 5.53 6.60
N SER A 353 -43.65 4.22 6.33
CA SER A 353 -42.54 3.36 6.75
C SER A 353 -41.25 3.62 6.00
N GLU A 354 -41.34 3.89 4.69
CA GLU A 354 -40.18 4.22 3.87
C GLU A 354 -39.65 5.61 4.25
N LEU A 355 -40.53 6.58 4.51
CA LEU A 355 -40.16 7.91 4.99
C LEU A 355 -39.38 7.85 6.31
N LYS A 356 -39.84 7.07 7.30
CA LYS A 356 -39.09 6.86 8.56
C LYS A 356 -37.72 6.24 8.34
N SER A 357 -37.62 5.22 7.49
CA SER A 357 -36.32 4.60 7.18
C SER A 357 -35.38 5.56 6.44
N LEU A 358 -35.94 6.51 5.69
CA LEU A 358 -35.20 7.53 4.96
C LEU A 358 -34.73 8.63 5.92
N GLU A 359 -35.59 9.07 6.84
CA GLU A 359 -35.24 9.99 7.93
C GLU A 359 -34.11 9.42 8.79
N GLU A 360 -34.23 8.18 9.27
CA GLU A 360 -33.17 7.50 10.02
C GLU A 360 -31.86 7.43 9.22
N ARG A 361 -31.95 7.17 7.91
CA ARG A 361 -30.77 7.11 7.03
C ARG A 361 -30.17 8.48 6.73
N MET A 362 -30.98 9.54 6.68
CA MET A 362 -30.49 10.91 6.52
C MET A 362 -29.83 11.41 7.79
N GLU A 363 -30.37 11.07 8.96
CA GLU A 363 -29.76 11.35 10.26
C GLU A 363 -28.40 10.64 10.37
N GLU A 364 -28.33 9.35 10.00
CA GLU A 364 -27.06 8.59 9.94
C GLU A 364 -26.04 9.26 8.98
N LEU A 365 -26.47 9.75 7.82
CA LEU A 365 -25.58 10.44 6.88
C LEU A 365 -25.11 11.80 7.41
N MET A 366 -25.97 12.53 8.11
CA MET A 366 -25.60 13.80 8.76
C MET A 366 -24.55 13.57 9.84
N ASP A 367 -24.75 12.57 10.70
CA ASP A 367 -23.77 12.17 11.73
C ASP A 367 -22.43 11.73 11.09
N GLU A 368 -22.47 10.96 9.99
CA GLU A 368 -21.27 10.56 9.23
C GLU A 368 -20.51 11.76 8.64
N GLU A 369 -21.22 12.77 8.14
CA GLU A 369 -20.62 14.02 7.62
C GLU A 369 -20.03 14.88 8.74
N GLU A 370 -20.65 14.90 9.92
CA GLU A 370 -20.12 15.59 11.11
C GLU A 370 -18.85 14.92 11.64
N ASP A 371 -18.84 13.59 11.76
CA ASP A 371 -17.70 12.81 12.25
C ASP A 371 -16.52 12.77 11.26
N ASN A 372 -16.81 12.73 9.95
CA ASN A 372 -15.80 12.50 8.90
C ASN A 372 -16.02 13.40 7.67
N PRO A 373 -15.82 14.72 7.81
CA PRO A 373 -16.10 15.67 6.75
C PRO A 373 -15.21 15.44 5.51
N HIS A 374 -15.78 15.69 4.33
CA HIS A 374 -15.01 15.67 3.09
C HIS A 374 -14.00 16.82 3.07
N ASP A 375 -12.72 16.47 3.07
CA ASP A 375 -11.60 17.42 3.03
C ASP A 375 -10.64 17.03 1.90
N PRO A 376 -10.57 17.84 0.81
CA PRO A 376 -9.71 17.56 -0.32
C PRO A 376 -8.22 17.87 -0.07
N SER A 377 -7.86 18.56 1.02
CA SER A 377 -6.47 18.88 1.36
C SER A 377 -5.69 17.67 1.89
N LYS A 378 -6.41 16.69 2.45
CA LYS A 378 -5.82 15.46 2.99
C LYS A 378 -5.30 14.51 1.90
N PRO A 379 -4.25 13.73 2.20
CA PRO A 379 -3.60 12.84 1.22
C PRO A 379 -4.38 11.54 0.95
N TYR A 380 -5.34 11.19 1.80
CA TYR A 380 -6.22 10.02 1.64
C TYR A 380 -7.63 10.44 1.21
N VAL A 381 -8.44 9.47 0.80
CA VAL A 381 -9.86 9.69 0.47
C VAL A 381 -10.62 10.08 1.75
N THR A 382 -11.39 11.16 1.67
CA THR A 382 -12.31 11.64 2.71
C THR A 382 -13.75 11.52 2.19
N PRO A 383 -14.71 10.99 2.95
CA PRO A 383 -14.60 10.41 4.30
C PRO A 383 -13.62 9.23 4.33
N TRP A 384 -12.79 9.18 5.38
CA TRP A 384 -11.83 8.08 5.56
C TRP A 384 -12.54 6.73 5.61
N ARG A 385 -12.07 5.79 4.81
CA ARG A 385 -12.53 4.41 4.77
C ARG A 385 -11.33 3.48 4.72
N PRO A 386 -11.38 2.30 5.37
CA PRO A 386 -10.27 1.37 5.36
C PRO A 386 -10.00 0.82 3.95
N ARG A 387 -8.77 0.37 3.72
CA ARG A 387 -8.35 -0.24 2.47
C ARG A 387 -9.18 -1.49 2.13
N ASN A 388 -9.52 -1.65 0.85
CA ASN A 388 -10.38 -2.73 0.32
C ASN A 388 -10.07 -4.14 0.87
N TYR A 389 -8.79 -4.48 1.02
CA TYR A 389 -8.35 -5.81 1.43
C TYR A 389 -7.59 -5.81 2.77
N MET A 390 -7.92 -4.90 3.69
CA MET A 390 -7.28 -4.83 5.02
C MET A 390 -7.67 -6.02 5.93
N ALA A 391 -8.95 -6.42 5.91
CA ALA A 391 -9.53 -7.43 6.81
C ALA A 391 -8.74 -8.76 6.95
N PRO A 392 -8.30 -9.44 5.86
CA PRO A 392 -7.58 -10.72 5.99
C PRO A 392 -6.20 -10.60 6.65
N PHE A 393 -5.66 -9.38 6.76
CA PHE A 393 -4.37 -9.12 7.40
C PHE A 393 -4.52 -8.48 8.79
N ALA A 394 -5.75 -8.22 9.23
CA ALA A 394 -6.04 -7.51 10.46
C ALA A 394 -5.91 -8.42 11.69
N PHE A 395 -4.67 -8.62 12.13
CA PHE A 395 -4.36 -9.28 13.39
C PHE A 395 -3.20 -8.55 14.09
N ILE A 396 -3.36 -8.33 15.39
CA ILE A 396 -2.33 -7.72 16.24
C ILE A 396 -1.71 -8.84 17.07
N PRO A 397 -0.38 -9.00 17.06
CA PRO A 397 0.27 -10.07 17.82
C PRO A 397 0.28 -9.75 19.33
N GLN A 398 0.21 -10.78 20.16
CA GLN A 398 0.07 -10.67 21.63
C GLN A 398 1.24 -9.98 22.36
N TYR A 399 2.38 -9.76 21.70
CA TYR A 399 3.52 -9.04 22.28
C TYR A 399 3.45 -7.52 22.07
N LEU A 400 2.45 -7.03 21.32
CA LEU A 400 2.17 -5.61 21.14
C LEU A 400 0.82 -5.27 21.75
N GLU A 401 0.79 -4.20 22.53
CA GLU A 401 -0.45 -3.53 22.92
C GLU A 401 -0.61 -2.29 22.06
N VAL A 402 -1.77 -2.11 21.41
CA VAL A 402 -1.96 -1.05 20.43
C VAL A 402 -3.18 -0.21 20.80
N HIS A 403 -3.00 1.10 20.74
CA HIS A 403 -4.06 2.09 20.93
C HIS A 403 -4.27 2.88 19.64
N GLN A 404 -5.34 2.55 18.91
CA GLN A 404 -5.57 3.05 17.55
C GLN A 404 -5.86 4.55 17.50
N ASN A 405 -6.60 5.09 18.47
CA ASN A 405 -7.01 6.51 18.46
C ASN A 405 -5.83 7.49 18.44
N ILE A 406 -4.71 7.11 19.08
CA ILE A 406 -3.49 7.96 19.18
C ILE A 406 -2.39 7.45 18.23
N CYS A 407 -2.64 6.34 17.54
CA CYS A 407 -1.65 5.65 16.72
C CYS A 407 -0.36 5.32 17.51
N SER A 408 -0.53 4.84 18.75
CA SER A 408 0.57 4.44 19.64
C SER A 408 0.50 2.96 20.00
N ALA A 409 1.65 2.35 20.23
CA ALA A 409 1.76 0.97 20.65
C ALA A 409 2.92 0.77 21.64
N VAL A 410 2.74 -0.17 22.56
CA VAL A 410 3.76 -0.55 23.55
C VAL A 410 4.27 -1.94 23.22
N TYR A 411 5.58 -2.07 23.12
CA TYR A 411 6.24 -3.36 22.97
C TYR A 411 6.33 -4.05 24.32
N LEU A 412 5.34 -4.89 24.64
CA LEU A 412 5.22 -5.49 25.97
C LEU A 412 6.38 -6.44 26.30
N ARG A 413 6.72 -7.31 25.35
CA ARG A 413 7.70 -8.38 25.55
C ARG A 413 8.29 -8.86 24.22
N HIS A 414 9.31 -9.70 24.30
CA HIS A 414 9.76 -10.46 23.13
C HIS A 414 8.75 -11.55 22.77
N PRO A 415 8.56 -11.86 21.48
CA PRO A 415 7.67 -12.92 21.07
C PRO A 415 8.16 -14.25 21.63
N VAL A 416 7.23 -15.05 22.16
CA VAL A 416 7.50 -16.35 22.76
C VAL A 416 6.65 -17.46 22.13
N VAL A 417 7.10 -18.71 22.22
CA VAL A 417 6.27 -19.88 21.91
C VAL A 417 5.58 -20.40 23.16
N ARG A 418 4.29 -20.72 23.02
CA ARG A 418 3.46 -21.36 24.04
C ARG A 418 3.06 -22.75 23.57
N LYS A 419 2.40 -23.51 24.45
CA LYS A 419 1.85 -24.82 24.09
C LYS A 419 0.77 -24.65 23.02
N GLY A 420 0.99 -25.21 21.82
CA GLY A 420 0.04 -25.15 20.71
C GLY A 420 0.07 -23.90 19.82
N ALA A 421 0.79 -22.83 20.19
CA ALA A 421 0.84 -21.60 19.40
C ALA A 421 2.20 -20.88 19.51
N ALA A 422 2.59 -20.20 18.43
CA ALA A 422 3.74 -19.30 18.40
C ALA A 422 3.28 -17.87 18.16
N GLU A 423 3.88 -16.90 18.85
CA GLU A 423 3.50 -15.48 18.71
C GLU A 423 4.06 -14.83 17.43
N VAL A 424 5.05 -15.44 16.76
CA VAL A 424 5.61 -14.92 15.50
C VAL A 424 4.65 -15.20 14.34
N PRO A 425 4.08 -14.16 13.69
CA PRO A 425 3.11 -14.39 12.63
C PRO A 425 3.82 -14.83 11.34
N THR A 426 3.49 -16.03 10.87
CA THR A 426 4.06 -16.63 9.65
C THR A 426 3.01 -17.44 8.87
N PRO A 427 2.90 -17.27 7.54
CA PRO A 427 1.95 -18.02 6.70
C PRO A 427 2.48 -19.40 6.28
N TYR A 428 3.45 -19.97 7.02
CA TYR A 428 4.15 -21.19 6.64
C TYR A 428 4.07 -22.25 7.75
N PRO A 429 3.98 -23.54 7.38
CA PRO A 429 3.90 -24.62 8.35
C PRO A 429 5.24 -24.84 9.06
N ILE A 430 5.18 -25.49 10.23
CA ILE A 430 6.33 -25.71 11.12
C ILE A 430 7.51 -26.41 10.42
N GLY A 431 7.24 -27.38 9.53
CA GLY A 431 8.28 -28.10 8.80
C GLY A 431 9.13 -27.20 7.89
N THR A 432 8.50 -26.17 7.28
CA THR A 432 9.24 -25.20 6.46
C THR A 432 10.17 -24.37 7.34
N SER A 433 9.69 -23.93 8.51
CA SER A 433 10.49 -23.17 9.47
C SER A 433 11.63 -24.00 10.05
N GLN A 434 11.42 -25.31 10.29
CA GLN A 434 12.48 -26.23 10.74
C GLN A 434 13.61 -26.34 9.72
N LEU A 435 13.30 -26.47 8.43
CA LEU A 435 14.29 -26.53 7.36
C LEU A 435 15.07 -25.22 7.23
N ALA A 436 14.38 -24.07 7.35
CA ALA A 436 15.06 -22.78 7.35
C ALA A 436 15.94 -22.58 8.60
N PHE A 437 15.51 -23.03 9.78
CA PHE A 437 16.35 -23.01 10.98
C PHE A 437 17.66 -23.79 10.73
N ASN A 438 17.54 -25.00 10.17
CA ASN A 438 18.69 -25.84 9.83
C ASN A 438 19.64 -25.18 8.84
N TRP A 439 19.12 -24.45 7.84
CA TRP A 439 19.94 -23.65 6.94
C TRP A 439 20.78 -22.63 7.73
N TYR A 440 20.14 -21.86 8.61
CA TYR A 440 20.80 -20.77 9.33
C TYR A 440 21.76 -21.21 10.42
N LEU A 441 21.65 -22.45 10.92
CA LEU A 441 22.64 -23.02 11.85
C LEU A 441 24.05 -23.12 11.25
N ARG A 442 24.15 -23.43 9.96
CA ARG A 442 25.44 -23.68 9.28
C ARG A 442 25.66 -22.82 8.03
N ARG A 443 24.68 -22.00 7.66
CA ARG A 443 24.65 -21.18 6.42
C ARG A 443 24.77 -22.02 5.14
N ARG A 444 24.27 -23.26 5.19
CA ARG A 444 24.27 -24.24 4.08
C ARG A 444 23.26 -25.34 4.32
#